data_AF-A0A178VWJ1-F1
#
_entry.id   AF-A0A178VWJ1-F1
#
_cell.length_a   1.000
_cell.length_b   1.000
_cell.length_c   1.000
_cell.angle_alpha   90.00
_cell.angle_beta   90.00
_cell.angle_gamma   90.00
#
_symmetry.space_group_name_H-M   'P 1'
#
loop_
_entity.id
_entity.type
_entity.pdbx_description
1 polymer ?
#
loop_
_entity_poly.entity_id
_entity_poly.type
_entity_poly.pdbx_seq_one_letter_code
_entity_poly.pdbx_strand_id
1 'polypeptide(L)'
;MSKPINVGTNRRLYEIALNATKSTKVPIHFLNITTMSEYRKDGHTSFYGSINGKLMTPEQKLDPRTFADCYHWCLPGLPDSWSELLSLYIIYKI
;
A
#
# COMPACT_ATOMS: atom_id res chain seq x y z
N MET A 1 16.84 11.39 11.42
CA MET A 1 15.76 10.69 10.67
C MET A 1 15.29 9.53 11.53
N SER A 2 13.98 9.42 11.81
CA SER A 2 13.44 8.31 12.59
C SER A 2 13.66 6.98 11.86
N LYS A 3 13.89 5.90 12.60
CA LYS A 3 13.95 4.54 12.04
C LYS A 3 12.60 4.23 11.37
N PRO A 4 12.58 3.60 10.19
CA PRO A 4 11.34 3.13 9.57
C PRO A 4 10.59 2.18 10.52
N ILE A 5 9.26 2.24 10.51
CA ILE A 5 8.44 1.28 11.26
C ILE A 5 8.71 -0.11 10.70
N ASN A 6 8.95 -1.09 11.58
CA ASN A 6 9.13 -2.47 11.17
C ASN A 6 7.77 -3.19 11.15
N VAL A 7 7.15 -3.27 9.97
CA VAL A 7 5.94 -4.06 9.71
C VAL A 7 6.21 -5.27 8.78
N GLY A 8 7.46 -5.70 8.66
CA GLY A 8 7.84 -6.84 7.82
C GLY A 8 8.04 -6.53 6.34
N THR A 9 8.02 -5.26 5.93
CA THR A 9 8.34 -4.86 4.56
C THR A 9 9.75 -5.30 4.15
N ASN A 10 9.87 -6.01 3.03
CA ASN A 10 11.17 -6.42 2.50
C ASN A 10 11.89 -5.23 1.82
N ARG A 11 12.72 -4.51 2.60
CA ARG A 11 13.46 -3.34 2.12
C ARG A 11 14.50 -3.67 1.04
N ARG A 12 14.98 -4.91 0.98
CA ARG A 12 15.88 -5.36 -0.09
C ARG A 12 15.18 -5.35 -1.46
N LEU A 13 13.93 -5.80 -1.52
CA LEU A 13 13.15 -5.75 -2.78
C LEU A 13 12.82 -4.32 -3.19
N TYR A 14 12.53 -3.45 -2.23
CA TYR A 14 12.35 -2.02 -2.47
C TYR A 14 13.61 -1.41 -3.13
N GLU A 15 14.80 -1.68 -2.58
CA GLU A 15 16.06 -1.19 -3.14
C GLU A 15 16.34 -1.73 -4.55
N ILE A 16 16.07 -3.02 -4.78
CA ILE A 16 16.18 -3.64 -6.10
C ILE A 16 15.26 -2.94 -7.10
N ALA A 17 14.00 -2.70 -6.74
CA ALA A 17 13.04 -2.03 -7.61
C ALA A 17 13.48 -0.59 -7.93
N LEU A 18 13.89 0.18 -6.92
CA LEU A 18 14.40 1.54 -7.09
C LEU A 18 15.65 1.60 -7.98
N ASN A 19 16.57 0.64 -7.85
CA ASN A 19 17.77 0.59 -8.67
C ASN A 19 17.46 0.16 -10.11
N ALA A 20 16.51 -0.77 -10.29
CA ALA A 20 16.05 -1.17 -11.62
C ALA A 20 15.48 0.03 -12.39
N THR A 21 14.65 0.88 -11.77
CA THR A 21 14.10 2.06 -12.44
C THR A 21 15.14 3.10 -12.84
N LYS A 22 16.30 3.13 -12.17
CA LYS A 22 17.43 4.02 -12.52
C LYS A 22 18.28 3.48 -13.67
N SER A 23 18.15 2.20 -13.99
CA SER A 23 19.00 1.48 -14.95
C SER A 23 18.37 1.36 -16.34
N THR A 24 17.18 1.94 -16.55
CA THR A 24 16.43 1.86 -17.82
C THR A 24 16.80 3.00 -18.76
N LYS A 25 16.81 2.72 -20.07
CA LYS A 25 16.96 3.77 -21.11
C LYS A 25 15.77 4.72 -21.16
N VAL A 26 14.58 4.22 -20.82
CA VAL A 26 13.36 5.02 -20.69
C VAL A 26 13.33 5.63 -19.29
N PRO A 27 13.11 6.95 -19.14
CA PRO A 27 13.00 7.57 -17.83
C PRO A 27 11.80 7.02 -17.05
N ILE A 28 12.05 6.42 -15.89
CA ILE A 28 11.00 5.94 -14.97
C ILE A 28 11.06 6.78 -13.69
N HIS A 29 9.92 7.33 -13.28
CA HIS A 29 9.80 7.96 -11.96
C HIS A 29 9.28 6.93 -10.95
N PHE A 30 10.06 6.70 -9.90
CA PHE A 30 9.70 5.76 -8.84
C PHE A 30 8.83 6.46 -7.79
N LEU A 31 7.55 6.07 -7.71
CA LEU A 31 6.63 6.61 -6.72
C LEU A 31 6.89 5.98 -5.34
N ASN A 32 7.65 6.68 -4.49
CA ASN A 32 8.01 6.17 -3.16
C ASN A 32 6.84 6.31 -2.16
N ILE A 33 5.96 5.31 -2.16
CA ILE A 33 4.79 5.23 -1.26
C ILE A 33 5.03 4.38 -0.01
N THR A 34 6.13 3.64 0.07
CA THR A 34 6.31 2.55 1.05
C THR A 34 6.23 3.05 2.49
N THR A 35 7.13 3.94 2.90
CA THR A 35 7.20 4.37 4.30
C THR A 35 5.96 5.15 4.73
N MET A 36 5.36 5.97 3.85
CA MET A 36 4.09 6.65 4.19
C MET A 36 2.93 5.66 4.38
N SER A 37 2.93 4.56 3.62
CA SER A 37 1.90 3.51 3.69
C SER A 37 2.03 2.69 4.98
N GLU A 38 3.25 2.45 5.46
CA GLU A 38 3.50 1.71 6.71
C GLU A 38 2.93 2.41 7.96
N TYR A 39 2.74 3.74 7.92
CA TYR A 39 2.07 4.45 9.02
C TYR A 39 0.56 4.21 9.05
N ARG A 40 -0.04 3.71 7.96
CA ARG A 40 -1.49 3.66 7.77
C ARG A 40 -2.11 2.32 8.12
N LYS A 41 -1.74 1.74 9.26
CA LYS A 41 -2.35 0.51 9.80
C LYS A 41 -3.88 0.57 9.93
N ASP A 42 -4.45 1.78 10.00
CA ASP A 42 -5.88 2.09 10.05
C ASP A 42 -6.60 1.99 8.69
N GLY A 43 -5.85 2.02 7.58
CA GLY A 43 -6.43 2.10 6.23
C GLY A 43 -6.87 0.77 5.63
N HIS A 44 -6.62 -0.36 6.30
CA HIS A 44 -6.90 -1.70 5.78
C HIS A 44 -8.38 -2.07 5.82
N THR A 45 -8.80 -2.97 4.94
CA THR A 45 -10.18 -3.50 4.89
C THR A 45 -10.55 -4.32 6.12
N SER A 46 -9.57 -4.96 6.77
CA SER A 46 -9.79 -5.80 7.94
C SER A 46 -10.89 -6.85 7.63
N PHE A 47 -11.99 -6.86 8.39
CA PHE A 47 -13.11 -7.76 8.19
C PHE A 47 -14.30 -7.15 7.40
N TYR A 48 -14.10 -5.98 6.80
CA TYR A 48 -15.07 -5.31 5.92
C TYR A 48 -14.85 -5.63 4.44
N GLY A 49 -13.94 -6.56 4.14
CA GLY A 49 -13.68 -7.07 2.81
C GLY A 49 -14.64 -8.18 2.37
N SER A 50 -14.27 -8.83 1.27
CA SER A 50 -14.98 -9.95 0.67
C SER A 50 -14.04 -11.14 0.55
N ILE A 51 -14.47 -12.32 1.01
CA ILE A 51 -13.75 -13.57 0.85
C ILE A 51 -14.47 -14.35 -0.25
N ASN A 52 -13.76 -14.69 -1.33
CA ASN A 52 -14.32 -15.43 -2.48
C ASN A 52 -15.61 -14.79 -3.06
N GLY A 53 -15.65 -13.45 -3.10
CA GLY A 53 -16.79 -12.71 -3.66
C GLY A 53 -17.99 -12.57 -2.72
N LYS A 54 -17.89 -13.03 -1.47
CA LYS A 54 -18.94 -12.86 -0.45
C LYS A 54 -18.47 -12.01 0.71
N LEU A 55 -19.35 -11.15 1.22
CA LEU A 55 -19.12 -10.40 2.45
C LEU A 55 -18.93 -11.36 3.62
N MET A 56 -18.05 -10.99 4.56
CA MET A 56 -17.82 -11.78 5.76
C MET A 56 -19.08 -11.89 6.61
N THR A 57 -19.33 -13.09 7.14
CA THR A 57 -20.43 -13.34 8.08
C THR A 57 -20.13 -12.73 9.45
N PRO A 58 -21.14 -12.48 10.30
CA PRO A 58 -20.93 -12.01 11.66
C PRO A 58 -19.96 -12.88 12.46
N GLU A 59 -20.00 -14.20 12.28
CA GLU A 59 -19.12 -15.17 12.97
C GLU A 59 -17.66 -15.02 12.53
N GLN A 60 -17.42 -14.80 11.23
CA GLN A 60 -16.07 -14.57 10.70
C GLN A 60 -15.48 -13.26 11.23
N LYS A 61 -16.31 -12.22 11.41
CA LYS A 61 -15.86 -10.94 11.98
C LYS A 61 -15.42 -11.05 13.45
N LEU A 62 -15.84 -12.11 14.16
CA LEU A 62 -15.40 -12.37 15.54
C LEU A 62 -13.99 -12.95 15.62
N ASP A 63 -13.43 -13.47 14.52
CA ASP A 63 -12.05 -13.98 14.46
C ASP A 63 -11.18 -13.18 13.46
N PRO A 64 -10.74 -11.97 13.84
CA PRO A 64 -9.89 -11.15 12.99
C PRO A 64 -8.50 -11.75 12.77
N ARG A 65 -8.03 -12.69 13.61
CA ARG A 65 -6.71 -13.30 13.40
C ARG A 65 -6.70 -14.20 12.17
N THR A 66 -7.83 -14.83 11.89
CA THR A 66 -8.00 -15.72 10.73
C THR A 66 -8.54 -14.97 9.52
N PHE A 67 -9.47 -14.04 9.72
CA PHE A 67 -10.25 -13.46 8.62
C PHE A 67 -9.90 -12.02 8.28
N ALA A 68 -9.17 -11.27 9.11
CA ALA A 68 -8.85 -9.88 8.76
C ALA A 68 -7.86 -9.81 7.60
N ASP A 69 -8.23 -9.01 6.61
CA ASP A 69 -7.36 -8.64 5.50
C ASP A 69 -6.53 -7.40 5.89
N CYS A 70 -5.23 -7.63 6.10
CA CYS A 70 -4.24 -6.61 6.42
C CYS A 70 -3.35 -6.27 5.21
N TYR A 71 -3.80 -6.60 3.99
CA TYR A 71 -3.05 -6.34 2.75
C TYR A 71 -3.76 -5.30 1.88
N HIS A 72 -5.09 -5.40 1.76
CA HIS A 72 -5.88 -4.48 0.95
C HIS A 72 -6.34 -3.26 1.76
N TRP A 73 -6.79 -2.24 1.03
CA TRP A 73 -7.12 -0.91 1.56
C TRP A 73 -8.60 -0.60 1.36
N CYS A 74 -9.21 0.08 2.34
CA CYS A 74 -10.52 0.70 2.15
C CYS A 74 -10.45 1.83 1.12
N LEU A 75 -11.59 2.09 0.48
CA LEU A 75 -11.82 3.27 -0.37
C LEU A 75 -13.06 4.02 0.14
N PRO A 76 -13.01 5.36 0.28
CA PRO A 76 -11.83 6.21 0.14
C PRO A 76 -10.74 5.90 1.19
N GLY A 77 -9.47 6.11 0.87
CA GLY A 77 -8.36 5.70 1.73
C GLY A 77 -6.96 5.95 1.19
N LEU A 78 -5.98 5.17 1.69
CA LEU A 78 -4.56 5.33 1.34
C LEU A 78 -4.27 5.30 -0.19
N PRO A 79 -4.93 4.45 -1.00
CA PRO A 79 -4.71 4.47 -2.45
C PRO A 79 -5.06 5.81 -3.13
N ASP A 80 -5.93 6.62 -2.52
CA ASP A 80 -6.25 7.95 -3.03
C ASP A 80 -5.02 8.86 -2.93
N SER A 81 -4.29 8.81 -1.82
CA SER A 81 -3.02 9.55 -1.67
C SER A 81 -1.94 9.10 -2.67
N TRP A 82 -1.91 7.82 -3.05
CA TRP A 82 -1.01 7.36 -4.11
C TRP A 82 -1.40 7.97 -5.46
N SER A 83 -2.70 8.03 -5.73
CA SER A 83 -3.25 8.63 -6.95
C SER A 83 -3.00 10.14 -7.00
N GLU A 84 -3.08 10.85 -5.87
CA GLU A 84 -2.72 12.26 -5.75
C GLU A 84 -1.24 12.49 -6.08
N LEU A 85 -0.32 11.68 -5.55
CA LEU A 85 1.11 11.80 -5.89
C LEU A 85 1.37 11.58 -7.39
N LEU A 86 0.68 10.62 -8.01
CA LEU A 86 0.76 10.42 -9.45
C LEU A 86 0.19 11.60 -10.22
N SER A 87 -0.97 12.12 -9.81
CA SER A 87 -1.62 13.28 -10.42
C SER A 87 -0.72 14.51 -10.37
N LEU A 88 -0.11 14.79 -9.21
CA LEU A 88 0.87 15.87 -9.06
C LEU A 88 2.06 15.67 -10.01
N TYR A 89 2.61 14.47 -10.09
CA TYR A 89 3.69 14.19 -11.03
C TYR A 89 3.29 14.43 -12.49
N ILE A 90 2.05 14.09 -12.89
CA ILE A 90 1.58 14.34 -14.26
C ILE A 90 1.39 15.84 -14.51
N ILE A 91 0.74 16.55 -13.59
CA ILE A 91 0.38 17.96 -13.74
C ILE A 91 1.61 18.88 -13.73
N TYR A 92 2.60 18.60 -12.88
CA TYR A 92 3.77 19.45 -12.69
C TYR A 92 5.01 19.04 -13.50
N LYS A 93 4.96 17.90 -14.20
CA LYS A 93 6.08 17.42 -15.03
C LYS A 93 5.79 17.48 -16.53
N ILE A 94 4.58 17.90 -16.91
CA ILE A 94 4.29 18.58 -18.18
C ILE A 94 4.72 20.04 -18.03
#